data_AF-A0A4Z1KMA1-F1
#
_entry.id   AF-A0A4Z1KMA1-F1
#
_cell.length_a   1.000
_cell.length_b   1.000
_cell.length_c   1.000
_cell.angle_alpha   90.00
_cell.angle_beta   90.00
_cell.angle_gamma   90.00
#
_symmetry.space_group_name_H-M   'P 1'
#
loop_
_entity.id
_entity.type
_entity.pdbx_description
1 polymer ?
#
loop_
_entity_poly.entity_id
_entity_poly.type
_entity_poly.pdbx_seq_one_letter_code
_entity_poly.pdbx_strand_id
1 'polypeptide(L)'
;MAAPQGMIFLNDENPKVFKLFVDWAYNEIGRLELELLGKFNGSLKTLVNLYSLAERWEFHNLMNRTIDAIQDGYVEFGTVFGPGLAAQIWQETKSDSTLREFCIASTVMHMDRGCTKLRQEVMPHCIVVPGYFAGMLRWVSRNFHLMGRRSKEVVEPWNSNESFSMLHRSKLCPCHFHVHLTGQAHKGHKSCAVPFMDCSYPEDDEKMEGLDILNLVMGFAMMGCNLCDPQ
;
A
#
# COMPACT_ATOMS: atom_id res chain seq x y z
N MET A 1 -45.92 0.61 1.82
CA MET A 1 -45.30 -0.69 2.15
C MET A 1 -43.83 -0.44 2.40
N ALA A 2 -43.30 -0.85 3.56
CA ALA A 2 -41.87 -0.70 3.85
C ALA A 2 -41.07 -1.70 3.00
N ALA A 3 -39.96 -1.26 2.44
CA ALA A 3 -39.09 -2.13 1.66
C ALA A 3 -38.46 -3.20 2.56
N PRO A 4 -38.33 -4.46 2.11
CA PRO A 4 -37.45 -5.42 2.76
C PRO A 4 -36.03 -4.85 2.90
N GLN A 5 -35.34 -5.21 3.98
CA GLN A 5 -33.97 -4.74 4.24
C GLN A 5 -33.06 -5.07 3.04
N GLY A 6 -32.34 -4.06 2.53
CA GLY A 6 -31.49 -4.19 1.34
C GLY A 6 -32.18 -3.92 -0.01
N MET A 7 -33.46 -3.58 -0.04
CA MET A 7 -34.15 -3.13 -1.25
C MET A 7 -34.46 -1.64 -1.21
N ILE A 8 -34.19 -0.95 -2.32
CA ILE A 8 -34.60 0.44 -2.56
C ILE A 8 -35.62 0.43 -3.70
N PHE A 9 -36.82 0.94 -3.43
CA PHE A 9 -37.85 1.10 -4.45
C PHE A 9 -37.77 2.51 -5.05
N LEU A 10 -37.52 2.57 -6.35
CA LEU A 10 -37.53 3.81 -7.13
C LEU A 10 -38.84 3.86 -7.90
N ASN A 11 -39.87 4.47 -7.29
CA ASN A 11 -41.24 4.40 -7.80
C ASN A 11 -41.50 5.33 -8.99
N ASP A 12 -40.69 6.37 -9.16
CA ASP A 12 -40.94 7.46 -10.13
C ASP A 12 -39.85 7.57 -11.22
N GLU A 13 -38.85 6.68 -11.20
CA GLU A 13 -37.70 6.77 -12.10
C GLU A 13 -37.91 5.98 -13.39
N ASN A 14 -37.53 6.57 -14.52
CA ASN A 14 -37.54 5.87 -15.80
C ASN A 14 -36.44 4.78 -15.78
N PRO A 15 -36.80 3.48 -15.94
CA PRO A 15 -35.83 2.38 -15.84
C PRO A 15 -34.66 2.50 -16.82
N LYS A 16 -34.88 3.09 -18.01
CA LYS A 16 -33.81 3.28 -19.00
C LYS A 16 -32.83 4.37 -18.57
N VAL A 17 -33.32 5.45 -17.95
CA VAL A 17 -32.49 6.55 -17.47
C VAL A 17 -31.69 6.11 -16.24
N PHE A 18 -32.32 5.39 -15.31
CA PHE A 18 -31.63 4.84 -14.15
C PHE A 18 -30.56 3.83 -14.55
N LYS A 19 -30.83 2.98 -15.55
CA LYS A 19 -29.80 2.09 -16.11
C LYS A 19 -28.61 2.87 -16.68
N LEU A 20 -28.85 3.94 -17.44
CA LEU A 20 -27.77 4.79 -17.96
C LEU A 20 -26.96 5.45 -16.85
N PHE A 21 -27.61 5.89 -15.76
CA PHE A 21 -26.93 6.41 -14.58
C PHE A 21 -26.06 5.35 -13.90
N VAL A 22 -26.58 4.12 -13.72
CA VAL A 22 -25.80 3.01 -13.15
C VAL A 22 -24.64 2.66 -14.08
N ASP A 23 -24.87 2.54 -15.37
CA ASP A 23 -23.82 2.26 -16.36
C ASP A 23 -22.77 3.39 -16.36
N TRP A 24 -23.16 4.66 -16.28
CA TRP A 24 -22.23 5.78 -16.13
C TRP A 24 -21.47 5.72 -14.80
N ALA A 25 -22.17 5.53 -13.68
CA ALA A 25 -21.58 5.53 -12.35
C ALA A 25 -20.54 4.41 -12.22
N TYR A 26 -20.88 3.17 -12.60
CA TYR A 26 -19.95 2.05 -12.49
C TYR A 26 -18.80 2.12 -13.50
N ASN A 27 -19.01 2.65 -14.71
CA ASN A 27 -17.93 2.80 -15.69
C ASN A 27 -17.01 3.99 -15.37
N GLU A 28 -17.55 5.10 -14.90
CA GLU A 28 -16.78 6.29 -14.52
C GLU A 28 -15.99 6.04 -13.24
N ILE A 29 -16.58 5.37 -12.24
CA ILE A 29 -15.87 4.90 -11.05
C ILE A 29 -14.74 3.95 -11.46
N GLY A 30 -15.03 2.94 -12.29
CA GLY A 30 -13.99 2.02 -12.75
C GLY A 30 -12.86 2.71 -13.53
N ARG A 31 -13.18 3.75 -14.32
CA ARG A 31 -12.18 4.56 -15.03
C ARG A 31 -11.32 5.37 -14.05
N LEU A 32 -11.95 6.03 -13.07
CA LEU A 32 -11.26 6.81 -12.04
C LEU A 32 -10.37 5.92 -11.16
N GLU A 33 -10.84 4.74 -10.78
CA GLU A 33 -10.05 3.74 -10.05
C GLU A 33 -8.80 3.31 -10.84
N LEU A 34 -8.95 3.03 -12.14
CA LEU A 34 -7.82 2.68 -13.01
C LEU A 34 -6.82 3.85 -13.16
N GLU A 35 -7.32 5.08 -13.28
CA GLU A 35 -6.47 6.27 -13.38
C GLU A 35 -5.69 6.51 -12.07
N LEU A 36 -6.37 6.44 -10.92
CA LEU A 36 -5.77 6.58 -9.60
C LEU A 36 -4.73 5.49 -9.35
N LEU A 37 -5.05 4.23 -9.69
CA LEU A 37 -4.12 3.11 -9.59
C LEU A 37 -2.92 3.30 -10.53
N GLY A 38 -3.14 3.81 -11.74
CA GLY A 38 -2.08 4.14 -12.69
C GLY A 38 -1.11 5.20 -12.14
N LYS A 39 -1.65 6.29 -11.58
CA LYS A 39 -0.88 7.36 -10.93
C LYS A 39 -0.11 6.82 -9.72
N PHE A 40 -0.77 6.05 -8.86
CA PHE A 40 -0.14 5.39 -7.72
C PHE A 40 1.04 4.50 -8.16
N ASN A 41 0.85 3.64 -9.16
CA ASN A 41 1.92 2.79 -9.69
C ASN A 41 3.09 3.60 -10.28
N GLY A 42 2.82 4.72 -10.93
CA GLY A 42 3.84 5.65 -11.40
C GLY A 42 4.65 6.27 -10.26
N SER A 43 3.98 6.75 -9.22
CA SER A 43 4.61 7.29 -8.01
C SER A 43 5.43 6.22 -7.28
N LEU A 44 4.90 5.01 -7.13
CA LEU A 44 5.60 3.88 -6.52
C LEU A 44 6.92 3.55 -7.23
N LYS A 45 6.92 3.53 -8.57
CA LYS A 45 8.14 3.27 -9.33
C LYS A 45 9.22 4.33 -9.05
N THR A 46 8.81 5.59 -8.93
CA THR A 46 9.71 6.69 -8.57
C THR A 46 10.27 6.52 -7.15
N LEU A 47 9.43 6.13 -6.19
CA LEU A 47 9.86 5.87 -4.81
C LEU A 47 10.81 4.66 -4.72
N VAL A 48 10.56 3.58 -5.45
CA VAL A 48 11.47 2.43 -5.52
C VAL A 48 12.84 2.87 -6.08
N ASN A 49 12.86 3.66 -7.15
CA ASN A 49 14.12 4.18 -7.70
C ASN A 49 14.87 5.08 -6.71
N LEU A 50 14.13 5.94 -5.99
CA LEU A 50 14.68 6.83 -4.96
C LEU A 50 15.29 6.01 -3.81
N TYR A 51 14.58 4.97 -3.35
CA TYR A 51 15.09 4.06 -2.34
C TYR A 51 16.36 3.35 -2.84
N SER A 52 16.35 2.78 -4.04
CA SER A 52 17.52 2.12 -4.64
C SER A 52 18.73 3.06 -4.72
N LEU A 53 18.51 4.34 -5.08
CA LEU A 53 19.56 5.34 -5.10
C LEU A 53 20.10 5.62 -3.69
N ALA A 54 19.20 5.85 -2.73
CA ALA A 54 19.56 6.11 -1.34
C ALA A 54 20.34 4.93 -0.72
N GLU A 55 19.97 3.70 -1.06
CA GLU A 55 20.66 2.48 -0.60
C GLU A 55 22.07 2.35 -1.19
N ARG A 56 22.24 2.69 -2.47
CA ARG A 56 23.57 2.70 -3.11
C ARG A 56 24.50 3.73 -2.47
N TRP A 57 23.96 4.84 -1.97
CA TRP A 57 24.72 5.91 -1.33
C TRP A 57 24.69 5.85 0.21
N GLU A 58 24.04 4.82 0.76
CA GLU A 58 23.94 4.57 2.20
C GLU A 58 23.31 5.74 2.98
N PHE A 59 22.37 6.44 2.35
CA PHE A 59 21.59 7.53 2.96
C PHE A 59 20.40 6.96 3.73
N HIS A 60 20.67 6.39 4.91
CA HIS A 60 19.66 5.69 5.71
C HIS A 60 18.42 6.51 6.05
N ASN A 61 18.56 7.82 6.33
CA ASN A 61 17.39 8.69 6.58
C ASN A 61 16.46 8.72 5.37
N LEU A 62 17.01 8.92 4.17
CA LEU A 62 16.25 8.94 2.92
C LEU A 62 15.62 7.57 2.62
N MET A 63 16.35 6.47 2.86
CA MET A 63 15.81 5.11 2.74
C MET A 63 14.58 4.92 3.63
N ASN A 64 14.68 5.29 4.90
CA ASN A 64 13.61 5.14 5.90
C ASN A 64 12.39 6.02 5.57
N ARG A 65 12.60 7.29 5.19
CA ARG A 65 11.49 8.16 4.73
C ARG A 65 10.82 7.64 3.47
N THR A 66 11.61 7.12 2.53
CA THR A 66 11.08 6.58 1.28
C THR A 66 10.28 5.30 1.52
N ILE A 67 10.77 4.39 2.38
CA ILE A 67 10.03 3.15 2.68
C ILE A 67 8.75 3.42 3.48
N ASP A 68 8.74 4.43 4.36
CA ASP A 68 7.53 4.90 5.03
C ASP A 68 6.48 5.38 4.02
N ALA A 69 6.87 6.21 3.05
CA ALA A 69 5.97 6.68 1.99
C ALA A 69 5.40 5.52 1.14
N ILE A 70 6.22 4.50 0.84
CA ILE A 70 5.76 3.31 0.12
C ILE A 70 4.78 2.50 1.00
N GLN A 71 5.06 2.35 2.29
CA GLN A 71 4.18 1.65 3.24
C GLN A 71 2.82 2.34 3.35
N ASP A 72 2.81 3.67 3.55
CA ASP A 72 1.59 4.45 3.66
C ASP A 72 0.76 4.36 2.37
N GLY A 73 1.41 4.44 1.20
CA GLY A 73 0.74 4.23 -0.09
C GLY A 73 0.09 2.85 -0.22
N TYR A 74 0.77 1.76 0.16
CA TYR A 74 0.15 0.42 0.12
C TYR A 74 -0.97 0.23 1.15
N VAL A 75 -0.94 0.94 2.28
CA VAL A 75 -2.05 0.97 3.23
C VAL A 75 -3.27 1.65 2.62
N GLU A 76 -3.07 2.83 2.02
CA GLU A 76 -4.14 3.65 1.44
C GLU A 76 -4.84 2.94 0.28
N PHE A 77 -4.09 2.39 -0.66
CA PHE A 77 -4.63 1.76 -1.88
C PHE A 77 -4.96 0.27 -1.71
N GLY A 78 -4.68 -0.33 -0.54
CA GLY A 78 -5.05 -1.72 -0.23
C GLY A 78 -4.41 -2.81 -1.10
N THR A 79 -3.31 -2.49 -1.80
CA THR A 79 -2.69 -3.33 -2.86
C THR A 79 -1.29 -3.86 -2.46
N VAL A 80 -0.63 -4.58 -3.38
CA VAL A 80 0.72 -5.16 -3.20
C VAL A 80 1.66 -4.81 -4.35
N PHE A 81 2.96 -5.07 -4.17
CA PHE A 81 3.92 -5.02 -5.27
C PHE A 81 3.51 -6.00 -6.36
N GLY A 82 3.36 -5.52 -7.59
CA GLY A 82 3.22 -6.39 -8.75
C GLY A 82 4.54 -7.10 -9.09
N PRO A 83 4.51 -8.25 -9.81
CA PRO A 83 5.69 -9.03 -10.13
C PRO A 83 6.77 -8.27 -10.91
N GLY A 84 6.37 -7.34 -11.79
CA GLY A 84 7.31 -6.48 -12.52
C GLY A 84 8.09 -5.53 -11.59
N LEU A 85 7.42 -4.89 -10.65
CA LEU A 85 8.07 -3.99 -9.69
C LEU A 85 8.94 -4.78 -8.70
N ALA A 86 8.50 -5.96 -8.26
CA ALA A 86 9.30 -6.85 -7.43
C ALA A 86 10.60 -7.30 -8.14
N ALA A 87 10.53 -7.63 -9.44
CA ALA A 87 11.71 -7.95 -10.24
C ALA A 87 12.69 -6.76 -10.32
N GLN A 88 12.16 -5.55 -10.52
CA GLN A 88 12.97 -4.32 -10.52
C GLN A 88 13.67 -4.11 -9.17
N ILE A 89 12.95 -4.24 -8.06
CA ILE A 89 13.54 -4.15 -6.70
C ILE A 89 14.70 -5.14 -6.58
N TRP A 90 14.55 -6.38 -7.04
CA TRP A 90 15.60 -7.40 -7.00
C TRP A 90 16.80 -7.12 -7.90
N GLN A 91 16.64 -6.31 -8.94
CA GLN A 91 17.73 -5.90 -9.82
C GLN A 91 18.49 -4.70 -9.26
N GLU A 92 17.82 -3.79 -8.57
CA GLU A 92 18.38 -2.48 -8.23
C GLU A 92 18.88 -2.34 -6.79
N THR A 93 18.45 -3.22 -5.88
CA THR A 93 18.80 -3.16 -4.45
C THR A 93 19.82 -4.22 -4.05
N LYS A 94 20.42 -4.10 -2.86
CA LYS A 94 21.29 -5.11 -2.24
C LYS A 94 20.50 -6.38 -1.86
N SER A 95 21.17 -7.52 -1.75
CA SER A 95 20.51 -8.81 -1.47
C SER A 95 19.89 -8.91 -0.07
N ASP A 96 20.36 -8.09 0.87
CA ASP A 96 19.89 -7.92 2.23
C ASP A 96 19.04 -6.64 2.44
N SER A 97 18.62 -5.99 1.34
CA SER A 97 17.82 -4.77 1.37
C SER A 97 16.52 -4.94 2.16
N THR A 98 16.21 -3.97 3.03
CA THR A 98 14.93 -3.95 3.75
C THR A 98 13.74 -3.69 2.83
N LEU A 99 13.94 -3.09 1.64
CA LEU A 99 12.89 -2.98 0.61
C LEU A 99 12.53 -4.34 0.01
N ARG A 100 13.50 -5.25 -0.16
CA ARG A 100 13.21 -6.65 -0.54
C ARG A 100 12.44 -7.38 0.55
N GLU A 101 12.84 -7.19 1.81
CA GLU A 101 12.12 -7.73 2.97
C GLU A 101 10.67 -7.23 3.01
N PHE A 102 10.48 -5.92 2.80
CA PHE A 102 9.16 -5.31 2.75
C PHE A 102 8.31 -5.83 1.59
N CYS A 103 8.87 -5.94 0.38
CA CYS A 103 8.17 -6.51 -0.78
C CYS A 103 7.66 -7.93 -0.51
N ILE A 104 8.48 -8.79 0.12
CA ILE A 104 8.04 -10.13 0.54
C ILE A 104 6.94 -10.03 1.59
N ALA A 105 7.16 -9.22 2.63
CA ALA A 105 6.25 -9.09 3.76
C ALA A 105 4.86 -8.64 3.30
N SER A 106 4.77 -7.62 2.45
CA SER A 106 3.50 -7.11 1.93
C SER A 106 2.72 -8.20 1.19
N THR A 107 3.38 -8.98 0.34
CA THR A 107 2.73 -10.03 -0.45
C THR A 107 2.29 -11.19 0.44
N VAL A 108 3.15 -11.64 1.36
CA VAL A 108 2.82 -12.71 2.33
C VAL A 108 1.67 -12.31 3.23
N MET A 109 1.69 -11.09 3.77
CA MET A 109 0.64 -10.58 4.65
C MET A 109 -0.70 -10.46 3.91
N HIS A 110 -0.68 -10.20 2.60
CA HIS A 110 -1.89 -10.19 1.79
C HIS A 110 -2.43 -11.61 1.49
N MET A 111 -1.60 -12.66 1.54
CA MET A 111 -2.09 -14.06 1.45
C MET A 111 -2.99 -14.45 2.63
N ASP A 112 -2.75 -13.88 3.81
CA ASP A 112 -3.52 -14.12 5.03
C ASP A 112 -4.96 -13.59 4.92
N ARG A 113 -5.23 -12.65 3.98
CA ARG A 113 -6.56 -12.07 3.73
C ARG A 113 -7.59 -13.04 3.14
N GLY A 114 -7.19 -14.22 2.67
CA GLY A 114 -8.12 -15.14 2.00
C GLY A 114 -8.48 -14.78 0.56
N CYS A 115 -7.89 -13.71 0.00
CA CYS A 115 -8.18 -13.26 -1.36
C CYS A 115 -7.50 -14.16 -2.40
N THR A 116 -8.30 -14.86 -3.20
CA THR A 116 -7.81 -15.77 -4.25
C THR A 116 -6.98 -15.06 -5.31
N LYS A 117 -7.36 -13.82 -5.70
CA LYS A 117 -6.62 -13.01 -6.69
C LYS A 117 -5.20 -12.70 -6.20
N LEU A 118 -5.08 -12.20 -4.96
CA LEU A 118 -3.77 -11.90 -4.35
C LEU A 118 -2.92 -13.15 -4.12
N ARG A 119 -3.55 -14.30 -3.80
CA ARG A 119 -2.85 -15.59 -3.73
C ARG A 119 -2.31 -16.04 -5.09
N GLN A 120 -3.06 -15.77 -6.17
CA GLN A 120 -2.59 -16.06 -7.53
C GLN A 120 -1.42 -15.17 -7.91
N GLU A 121 -1.34 -13.93 -7.42
CA GLU A 121 -0.23 -12.99 -7.70
C GLU A 121 1.11 -13.40 -7.03
N VAL A 122 1.06 -14.21 -5.97
CA VAL A 122 2.26 -14.78 -5.32
C VAL A 122 3.05 -15.70 -6.27
N MET A 123 2.34 -16.47 -7.09
CA MET A 123 2.96 -17.45 -7.98
C MET A 123 3.86 -16.76 -9.04
N PRO A 124 3.39 -15.73 -9.76
CA PRO A 124 4.23 -14.89 -10.61
C PRO A 124 5.50 -14.41 -9.92
N HIS A 125 5.43 -13.90 -8.68
CA HIS A 125 6.65 -13.48 -7.96
C HIS A 125 7.65 -14.61 -7.79
N CYS A 126 7.19 -15.79 -7.36
CA CYS A 126 8.04 -16.96 -7.16
C CYS A 126 8.68 -17.46 -8.46
N ILE A 127 8.02 -17.25 -9.60
CA ILE A 127 8.50 -17.66 -10.93
C ILE A 127 9.50 -16.65 -11.49
N VAL A 128 9.18 -15.35 -11.44
CA VAL A 128 9.95 -14.32 -12.15
C VAL A 128 11.12 -13.76 -11.33
N VAL A 129 11.08 -13.87 -10.00
CA VAL A 129 12.10 -13.29 -9.12
C VAL A 129 12.93 -14.40 -8.46
N PRO A 130 14.21 -14.57 -8.86
CA PRO A 130 15.09 -15.58 -8.29
C PRO A 130 15.23 -15.44 -6.77
N GLY A 131 15.08 -16.57 -6.06
CA GLY A 131 15.20 -16.62 -4.60
C GLY A 131 14.01 -16.04 -3.84
N TYR A 132 12.99 -15.50 -4.52
CA TYR A 132 11.81 -14.91 -3.87
C TYR A 132 11.07 -15.94 -3.02
N PHE A 133 10.80 -17.13 -3.55
CA PHE A 133 10.14 -18.20 -2.79
C PHE A 133 10.91 -18.59 -1.53
N ALA A 134 12.24 -18.72 -1.62
CA ALA A 134 13.08 -19.02 -0.47
C ALA A 134 13.08 -17.87 0.57
N GLY A 135 13.11 -16.62 0.10
CA GLY A 135 12.98 -15.43 0.94
C GLY A 135 11.63 -15.38 1.65
N MET A 136 10.56 -15.70 0.92
CA MET A 136 9.19 -15.80 1.43
C MET A 136 9.08 -16.84 2.55
N LEU A 137 9.56 -18.06 2.33
CA LEU A 137 9.55 -19.12 3.36
C LEU A 137 10.37 -18.72 4.59
N ARG A 138 11.52 -18.08 4.40
CA ARG A 138 12.36 -17.57 5.49
C ARG A 138 11.66 -16.47 6.28
N TRP A 139 10.98 -15.55 5.59
CA TRP A 139 10.25 -14.47 6.23
C TRP A 139 9.08 -15.03 7.05
N VAL A 140 8.29 -15.94 6.46
CA VAL A 140 7.17 -16.61 7.15
C VAL A 140 7.64 -17.35 8.40
N SER A 141 8.73 -18.11 8.32
CA SER A 141 9.19 -18.89 9.48
C SER A 141 9.63 -18.00 10.66
N ARG A 142 10.23 -16.84 10.37
CA ARG A 142 10.66 -15.86 11.38
C ARG A 142 9.50 -15.04 11.94
N ASN A 143 8.49 -14.78 11.11
CA ASN A 143 7.40 -13.86 11.40
C ASN A 143 6.04 -14.55 11.56
N PHE A 144 6.01 -15.86 11.80
CA PHE A 144 4.77 -16.62 11.93
C PHE A 144 3.83 -16.05 13.01
N HIS A 145 4.41 -15.47 14.08
CA HIS A 145 3.69 -14.80 15.16
C HIS A 145 2.94 -13.51 14.74
N LEU A 146 3.19 -12.99 13.54
CA LEU A 146 2.48 -11.87 12.94
C LEU A 146 1.26 -12.32 12.12
N MET A 147 1.21 -13.58 11.69
CA MET A 147 0.10 -14.13 10.90
C MET A 147 -1.16 -14.27 11.76
N GLY A 148 -2.34 -14.02 11.19
CA GLY A 148 -3.61 -14.17 11.90
C GLY A 148 -3.93 -13.08 12.92
N ARG A 149 -3.10 -12.04 13.06
CA ARG A 149 -3.41 -10.83 13.86
C ARG A 149 -4.51 -10.00 13.17
N ARG A 150 -5.76 -10.46 13.29
CA ARG A 150 -6.94 -9.68 12.89
C ARG A 150 -7.16 -8.59 13.95
N SER A 151 -7.12 -7.33 13.52
CA SER A 151 -7.53 -6.22 14.40
C SER A 151 -9.00 -6.44 14.76
N LYS A 152 -9.41 -6.04 15.96
CA LYS A 152 -10.83 -5.77 16.21
C LYS A 152 -11.30 -4.85 15.08
N GLU A 153 -12.31 -5.31 14.36
CA GLU A 153 -12.93 -4.61 13.23
C GLU A 153 -13.34 -3.21 13.67
N VAL A 154 -12.50 -2.20 13.42
CA VAL A 154 -12.98 -0.83 13.24
C VAL A 154 -13.31 -0.74 11.76
N VAL A 155 -14.39 -1.43 11.38
CA VAL A 155 -14.92 -1.37 10.03
C VAL A 155 -16.29 -0.76 10.16
N GLU A 156 -16.38 0.52 9.81
CA GLU A 156 -17.68 1.03 9.42
C GLU A 156 -18.24 0.12 8.31
N PRO A 157 -19.50 -0.32 8.40
CA PRO A 157 -20.05 -1.47 7.68
C PRO A 157 -20.09 -1.36 6.15
N TRP A 158 -19.56 -0.30 5.56
CA TRP A 158 -19.70 0.00 4.14
C TRP A 158 -18.61 -0.64 3.25
N ASN A 159 -17.44 -1.03 3.81
CA ASN A 159 -16.37 -1.69 3.05
C ASN A 159 -15.84 -2.96 3.76
N SER A 160 -16.65 -4.02 3.78
CA SER A 160 -16.29 -5.32 4.38
C SER A 160 -15.17 -6.08 3.65
N ASN A 161 -14.69 -5.58 2.51
CA ASN A 161 -13.69 -6.27 1.68
C ASN A 161 -12.30 -5.60 1.66
N GLU A 162 -12.10 -4.43 2.29
CA GLU A 162 -10.92 -3.58 1.97
C GLU A 162 -10.06 -3.07 3.13
N SER A 163 -10.33 -3.39 4.39
CA SER A 163 -9.67 -2.67 5.51
C SER A 163 -8.58 -3.44 6.28
N PHE A 164 -8.03 -4.53 5.75
CA PHE A 164 -6.98 -5.29 6.45
C PHE A 164 -5.58 -5.00 5.90
N SER A 165 -4.83 -4.02 6.38
CA SER A 165 -3.37 -3.99 6.14
C SER A 165 -2.60 -4.36 7.40
N MET A 166 -1.70 -5.35 7.34
CA MET A 166 -0.74 -5.57 8.43
C MET A 166 0.32 -4.45 8.50
N LEU A 167 0.39 -3.63 7.45
CA LEU A 167 1.12 -2.36 7.45
C LEU A 167 0.37 -1.26 8.23
N HIS A 168 -0.84 -1.55 8.70
CA HIS A 168 -1.48 -0.68 9.67
C HIS A 168 -0.57 -0.60 10.89
N ARG A 169 -0.13 0.63 11.20
CA ARG A 169 0.86 0.92 12.24
C ARG A 169 0.49 0.36 13.61
N SER A 170 -0.76 -0.05 13.82
CA SER A 170 -1.24 -0.75 15.02
C SER A 170 -0.73 -2.18 15.22
N LYS A 171 -0.15 -2.83 14.19
CA LYS A 171 0.23 -4.27 14.24
C LYS A 171 1.72 -4.55 14.07
N LEU A 172 2.44 -3.60 13.50
CA LEU A 172 3.86 -3.69 13.18
C LEU A 172 4.53 -2.39 13.65
N CYS A 173 5.77 -2.46 14.14
CA CYS A 173 6.52 -1.22 14.38
C CYS A 173 6.54 -0.40 13.07
N PRO A 174 6.31 0.92 13.11
CA PRO A 174 6.55 1.79 11.94
C PRO A 174 7.94 1.57 11.34
N CYS A 175 8.92 1.35 12.23
CA CYS A 175 10.31 1.11 11.92
C CYS A 175 10.68 -0.29 11.42
N HIS A 176 9.72 -1.21 11.24
CA HIS A 176 10.05 -2.62 11.01
C HIS A 176 10.91 -2.85 9.77
N PHE A 177 10.79 -2.01 8.74
CA PHE A 177 11.58 -2.09 7.51
C PHE A 177 12.65 -0.98 7.41
N HIS A 178 12.90 -0.25 8.49
CA HIS A 178 13.95 0.77 8.53
C HIS A 178 15.34 0.14 8.63
N VAL A 179 16.33 0.89 8.17
CA VAL A 179 17.73 0.67 8.47
C VAL A 179 18.08 1.53 9.68
N HIS A 180 18.59 0.89 10.74
CA HIS A 180 19.03 1.55 11.96
C HIS A 180 20.53 1.36 12.17
N LEU A 181 21.22 2.41 12.60
CA LEU A 181 22.57 2.25 13.15
C LEU A 181 22.48 1.53 14.51
N THR A 182 23.58 0.88 14.91
CA THR A 182 23.67 0.16 16.19
C THR A 182 23.21 1.05 17.35
N GLY A 183 22.18 0.61 18.07
CA GLY A 183 21.63 1.33 19.23
C GLY A 183 20.53 2.35 18.93
N GLN A 184 20.23 2.64 17.65
CA GLN A 184 19.11 3.53 17.29
C GLN A 184 17.75 2.83 17.28
N ALA A 185 17.71 1.52 17.08
CA ALA A 185 16.48 0.75 17.13
C ALA A 185 16.09 0.46 18.59
N HIS A 186 14.81 0.63 18.92
CA HIS A 186 14.32 0.25 20.24
C HIS A 186 14.39 -1.28 20.47
N LYS A 187 14.44 -1.69 21.74
CA LYS A 187 14.59 -3.10 22.11
C LYS A 187 13.42 -3.93 21.56
N GLY A 188 13.74 -4.95 20.78
CA GLY A 188 12.75 -5.86 20.20
C GLY A 188 11.95 -5.28 19.03
N HIS A 189 12.44 -4.27 18.30
CA HIS A 189 11.71 -3.64 17.19
C HIS A 189 11.15 -4.60 16.13
N LYS A 190 11.89 -5.66 15.74
CA LYS A 190 11.39 -6.72 14.84
C LYS A 190 10.32 -7.63 15.45
N SER A 191 10.14 -7.60 16.76
CA SER A 191 9.19 -8.42 17.52
C SER A 191 8.24 -7.57 18.37
N CYS A 192 8.16 -6.26 18.09
CA CYS A 192 7.44 -5.34 18.93
C CYS A 192 5.94 -5.59 18.80
N ALA A 193 5.29 -5.86 19.93
CA ALA A 193 3.85 -6.12 19.98
C ALA A 193 3.01 -4.83 20.07
N VAL A 194 3.65 -3.67 20.24
CA VAL A 194 3.00 -2.37 20.45
C VAL A 194 3.58 -1.36 19.44
N PRO A 195 2.75 -0.56 18.76
CA PRO A 195 3.22 0.55 17.95
C PRO A 195 4.03 1.49 18.83
N PHE A 196 5.33 1.63 18.58
CA PHE A 196 6.15 2.60 19.30
C PHE A 196 6.04 3.94 18.58
N MET A 197 5.43 4.94 19.22
CA MET A 197 5.33 6.30 18.66
C MET A 197 6.71 6.97 18.54
N ASP A 198 7.61 6.68 19.49
CA ASP A 198 8.92 7.34 19.62
C ASP A 198 10.01 6.74 18.70
N CYS A 199 9.65 5.89 17.74
CA CYS A 199 10.59 5.48 16.70
C CYS A 199 10.53 6.37 15.45
N SER A 200 9.58 7.33 15.44
CA SER A 200 9.51 8.42 14.47
C SER A 200 10.63 9.41 14.77
N TYR A 201 11.20 10.03 13.73
CA TYR A 201 12.36 10.89 13.83
C TYR A 201 12.21 11.95 14.95
N PRO A 202 13.21 12.13 15.83
CA PRO A 202 13.14 13.13 16.90
C PRO A 202 13.13 14.59 16.40
N GLU A 203 13.27 14.82 15.10
CA GLU A 203 13.24 16.14 14.46
C GLU A 203 11.88 16.48 13.81
N ASP A 204 10.88 15.58 13.84
CA ASP A 204 9.59 15.78 13.16
C ASP A 204 8.58 16.67 13.95
N ASP A 205 8.95 17.20 15.13
CA ASP A 205 8.14 18.20 15.85
C ASP A 205 8.17 19.58 15.17
N GLU A 206 9.10 19.82 14.24
CA GLU A 206 9.06 20.99 13.35
C GLU A 206 8.35 20.66 12.04
N LYS A 207 7.00 20.74 12.07
CA LYS A 207 6.11 20.95 10.92
C LYS A 207 6.67 20.50 9.56
N MET A 208 6.79 19.19 9.34
CA MET A 208 6.73 18.70 7.97
C MET A 208 5.27 18.69 7.55
N GLU A 209 4.90 19.67 6.71
CA GLU A 209 3.81 19.46 5.75
C GLU A 209 4.06 18.09 5.13
N GLY A 210 3.19 17.13 5.46
CA GLY A 210 3.32 15.76 4.97
C GLY A 210 3.54 15.82 3.47
N LEU A 211 4.45 14.98 2.97
CA LEU A 211 4.44 14.55 1.58
C LEU A 211 3.11 13.84 1.36
N ASP A 212 2.07 14.66 1.21
CA ASP A 212 0.71 14.24 1.04
C ASP A 212 0.69 13.65 -0.36
N ILE A 213 0.75 12.32 -0.41
CA ILE A 213 0.73 11.56 -1.67
C ILE A 213 -0.51 12.00 -2.47
N LEU A 214 -1.59 12.38 -1.79
CA LEU A 214 -2.75 13.04 -2.37
C LEU A 214 -2.42 14.38 -3.03
N ASN A 215 -1.60 15.27 -2.46
CA ASN A 215 -1.15 16.50 -3.15
C ASN A 215 -0.16 16.22 -4.29
N LEU A 216 0.68 15.19 -4.18
CA LEU A 216 1.53 14.75 -5.29
C LEU A 216 0.70 14.15 -6.44
N VAL A 217 -0.41 13.48 -6.13
CA VAL A 217 -1.34 12.83 -7.07
C VAL A 217 -2.38 13.82 -7.63
N MET A 218 -2.84 14.79 -6.83
CA MET A 218 -3.83 15.81 -7.21
C MET A 218 -3.20 17.07 -7.82
N GLY A 219 -1.96 17.41 -7.47
CA GLY A 219 -1.24 18.55 -8.04
C GLY A 219 -1.08 18.49 -9.56
N PHE A 220 -1.04 17.28 -10.14
CA PHE A 220 -1.04 17.08 -11.58
C PHE A 220 -2.44 17.08 -12.23
N ALA A 221 -3.51 16.78 -11.48
CA ALA A 221 -4.88 16.78 -12.02
C ALA A 221 -5.42 18.20 -12.23
N MET A 222 -5.00 19.16 -11.38
CA MET A 222 -5.48 20.54 -11.45
C MET A 222 -4.77 21.40 -12.52
N MET A 223 -3.69 20.91 -13.14
CA MET A 223 -3.03 21.58 -14.26
C MET A 223 -3.61 21.20 -15.64
N GLY A 224 -4.49 20.20 -15.70
CA GLY A 224 -5.13 19.73 -16.95
C GLY A 224 -6.47 20.40 -17.30
N CYS A 225 -7.07 21.14 -16.37
CA CYS A 225 -8.33 21.84 -16.58
C CYS A 225 -8.12 23.34 -16.82
N ASN A 226 -7.25 23.71 -17.77
CA ASN A 226 -7.34 25.04 -18.35
C ASN A 226 -8.35 25.00 -19.49
N LEU A 227 -9.49 25.65 -19.21
CA LEU A 227 -10.57 25.98 -20.12
C LEU A 227 -10.01 26.50 -21.45
N CYS A 228 -10.19 25.73 -22.52
CA CYS A 228 -10.29 26.28 -23.85
C CYS A 228 -11.76 26.18 -24.26
N ASP A 229 -12.52 27.24 -24.00
CA ASP A 229 -13.69 27.56 -24.82
C ASP A 229 -13.20 27.94 -26.22
N PRO A 230 -13.86 27.47 -27.29
CA PRO A 230 -13.91 28.22 -28.52
C PRO A 230 -15.34 28.65 -28.85
N GLN A 231 -15.36 29.89 -29.36
CA GLN A 231 -16.44 30.73 -29.85
C GLN A 231 -17.40 30.06 -30.84
#